data_AF-A0A524KXA1-F1
#
_entry.id   AF-A0A524KXA1-F1
#
_cell.length_a   1.000
_cell.length_b   1.000
_cell.length_c   1.000
_cell.angle_alpha   90.00
_cell.angle_beta   90.00
_cell.angle_gamma   90.00
#
_symmetry.space_group_name_H-M   'P 1'
#
loop_
_entity.id
_entity.type
_entity.pdbx_description
1 polymer ?
#
loop_
_entity_poly.entity_id
_entity_poly.type
_entity_poly.pdbx_seq_one_letter_code
_entity_poly.pdbx_strand_id
1 'polypeptide(L)'
;MVKTDDDLVIISFNHSFDIGQKVSVAMRMNVIKFIQDENKSDKSTANIFKGKIIQSSYLGNTIDYKIKMGKWEIRTNAEAKYDFKLGEEVTFHLPPEDIVVTRES
;
A
#
# COMPACT_ATOMS: atom_id res chain seq x y z
N MET A 1 -3.22 12.23 -9.49
CA MET A 1 -2.29 12.28 -8.36
C MET A 1 -3.06 12.76 -7.14
N VAL A 2 -2.94 12.07 -6.02
CA VAL A 2 -3.53 12.43 -4.74
C VAL A 2 -2.40 12.75 -3.77
N LYS A 3 -2.51 13.86 -3.06
CA LYS A 3 -1.59 14.24 -1.99
C LYS A 3 -2.30 14.03 -0.65
N THR A 4 -1.71 13.25 0.24
CA THR A 4 -2.23 13.06 1.60
C THR A 4 -1.85 14.22 2.51
N ASP A 5 -2.52 14.36 3.66
CA ASP A 5 -2.20 15.45 4.60
C ASP A 5 -0.84 15.29 5.31
N ASP A 6 -0.18 14.14 5.17
CA ASP A 6 1.21 13.89 5.61
C ASP A 6 2.18 13.89 4.42
N ASP A 7 1.84 14.62 3.35
CA ASP A 7 2.66 14.88 2.15
C ASP A 7 3.01 13.66 1.28
N LEU A 8 2.42 12.49 1.53
CA LEU A 8 2.59 11.33 0.65
C LEU A 8 1.87 11.57 -0.67
N VAL A 9 2.54 11.18 -1.76
CA VAL A 9 2.03 11.33 -3.12
C VAL A 9 1.66 9.97 -3.67
N ILE A 10 0.38 9.81 -4.02
CA ILE A 10 -0.18 8.60 -4.61
C ILE A 10 -0.58 8.87 -6.07
N ILE A 11 -0.03 8.10 -6.99
CA ILE A 11 -0.34 8.14 -8.42
C ILE A 11 -1.49 7.16 -8.68
N SER A 12 -2.50 7.59 -9.41
CA SER A 12 -3.68 6.80 -9.80
C SER A 12 -4.12 7.22 -11.19
N PHE A 13 -4.77 6.31 -11.93
CA PHE A 13 -5.27 6.58 -13.29
C PHE A 13 -6.74 6.99 -13.35
N ASN A 14 -7.34 7.41 -12.22
CA ASN A 14 -8.72 7.88 -12.19
C ASN A 14 -8.79 9.37 -12.59
N HIS A 15 -9.69 9.72 -13.51
CA HIS A 15 -9.66 11.00 -14.24
C HIS A 15 -10.82 11.96 -13.95
N SER A 16 -11.67 11.68 -12.96
CA SER A 16 -12.96 12.38 -12.79
C SER A 16 -13.04 13.29 -11.55
N PHE A 17 -11.91 13.86 -11.09
CA PHE A 17 -11.84 14.68 -9.88
C PHE A 17 -11.12 16.01 -10.12
N ASP A 18 -11.57 17.06 -9.44
CA ASP A 18 -10.97 18.38 -9.52
C ASP A 18 -9.85 18.56 -8.50
N ILE A 19 -8.87 19.42 -8.82
CA ILE A 19 -7.79 19.77 -7.89
C ILE A 19 -8.39 20.45 -6.64
N GLY A 20 -7.93 20.03 -5.46
CA GLY A 20 -8.42 20.54 -4.18
C GLY A 20 -9.66 19.83 -3.65
N GLN A 21 -10.27 18.94 -4.45
CA GLN A 21 -11.35 18.09 -3.98
C GLN A 21 -10.81 17.06 -2.97
N LYS A 22 -11.51 16.93 -1.84
CA LYS A 22 -11.25 15.84 -0.91
C LYS A 22 -11.77 14.52 -1.47
N VAL A 23 -10.94 13.50 -1.39
CA VAL A 23 -11.18 12.19 -1.98
C VAL A 23 -10.76 11.09 -1.02
N SER A 24 -11.40 9.94 -1.14
CA SER A 24 -10.97 8.70 -0.49
C SER A 24 -10.17 7.87 -1.48
N VAL A 25 -9.08 7.27 -1.00
CA VAL A 25 -8.25 6.33 -1.76
C VAL A 25 -8.48 4.93 -1.20
N ALA A 26 -8.87 3.99 -2.06
CA ALA A 26 -9.15 2.62 -1.69
C ALA A 26 -8.44 1.66 -2.64
N MET A 27 -8.11 0.48 -2.11
CA MET A 27 -7.45 -0.59 -2.86
C MET A 27 -7.72 -1.92 -2.17
N ARG A 28 -7.75 -2.99 -2.95
CA ARG A 28 -7.91 -4.33 -2.41
C ARG A 28 -6.59 -4.81 -1.81
N MET A 29 -6.65 -5.37 -0.60
CA MET A 29 -5.45 -5.75 0.14
C MET A 29 -4.54 -6.75 -0.58
N ASN A 30 -5.11 -7.59 -1.45
CA ASN A 30 -4.42 -8.66 -2.17
C ASN A 30 -3.62 -8.20 -3.40
N VAL A 31 -3.76 -6.94 -3.82
CA VAL A 31 -2.99 -6.37 -4.94
C VAL A 31 -1.73 -5.65 -4.49
N ILE A 32 -1.63 -5.37 -3.19
CA ILE A 32 -0.47 -4.72 -2.58
C ILE A 32 0.67 -5.73 -2.54
N LYS A 33 1.82 -5.36 -3.11
CA LYS A 33 2.96 -6.28 -3.25
C LYS A 33 4.13 -5.80 -2.42
N PHE A 34 4.61 -6.62 -1.50
CA PHE A 34 5.92 -6.41 -0.89
C PHE A 34 7.02 -6.42 -1.95
N ILE A 35 8.02 -5.55 -1.80
CA ILE A 35 9.23 -5.53 -2.62
C ILE A 35 10.33 -6.18 -1.80
N GLN A 36 10.83 -7.32 -2.30
CA GLN A 36 12.03 -7.99 -1.81
C GLN A 36 13.11 -7.95 -2.89
N ASP A 37 14.37 -8.19 -2.51
CA ASP A 37 15.53 -8.06 -3.40
C ASP A 37 15.39 -8.87 -4.70
N GLU A 38 14.72 -10.01 -4.63
CA GLU A 38 14.43 -10.92 -5.75
C GLU A 38 13.41 -10.38 -6.79
N ASN A 39 12.65 -9.32 -6.47
CA ASN A 39 11.57 -8.80 -7.33
C ASN A 39 11.71 -7.29 -7.64
N LYS A 40 12.94 -6.76 -7.62
CA LYS A 40 13.23 -5.33 -7.83
C LYS A 40 13.16 -4.87 -9.30
N SER A 41 13.33 -5.76 -10.29
CA SER A 41 13.57 -5.35 -11.69
C SER A 41 12.33 -4.91 -12.47
N ASP A 42 11.12 -5.34 -12.09
CA ASP A 42 9.92 -5.22 -12.94
C ASP A 42 8.84 -4.28 -12.39
N LYS A 43 9.12 -3.52 -11.34
CA LYS A 43 8.10 -2.67 -10.71
C LYS A 43 8.21 -1.22 -11.17
N SER A 44 7.07 -0.66 -11.57
CA SER A 44 6.89 0.79 -11.70
C SER A 44 7.49 1.50 -10.49
N THR A 45 8.27 2.56 -10.71
CA THR A 45 8.86 3.36 -9.62
C THR A 45 7.83 4.22 -8.90
N ALA A 46 6.61 4.30 -9.43
CA ALA A 46 5.49 4.99 -8.80
C ALA A 46 4.97 4.21 -7.58
N ASN A 47 4.47 4.93 -6.57
CA ASN A 47 3.76 4.35 -5.42
C ASN A 47 4.53 3.26 -4.65
N ILE A 48 5.86 3.42 -4.57
CA ILE A 48 6.70 2.61 -3.70
C ILE A 48 6.82 3.33 -2.36
N PHE A 49 6.44 2.65 -1.30
CA PHE A 49 6.45 3.21 0.05
C PHE A 49 7.17 2.28 1.01
N LYS A 50 7.66 2.88 2.10
CA LYS A 50 8.18 2.19 3.27
C LYS A 50 7.19 2.32 4.41
N GLY A 51 7.09 1.28 5.22
CA GLY A 51 6.27 1.30 6.41
C GLY A 51 6.69 0.23 7.41
N LYS A 52 6.17 0.34 8.62
CA LYS A 52 6.52 -0.56 9.73
C LYS A 52 5.42 -1.58 9.95
N ILE A 53 5.75 -2.86 10.07
CA ILE A 53 4.79 -3.89 10.49
C ILE A 53 4.33 -3.58 11.91
N ILE A 54 3.02 -3.39 12.12
CA ILE A 54 2.42 -3.12 13.44
C ILE A 54 1.46 -4.23 13.88
N GLN A 55 1.09 -5.14 12.98
CA GLN A 55 0.32 -6.34 13.30
C GLN A 55 0.58 -7.43 12.26
N SER A 56 0.60 -8.68 12.70
CA SER A 56 0.56 -9.86 11.84
C SER A 56 -0.47 -10.88 12.35
N SER A 57 -1.09 -11.63 11.45
CA SER A 57 -2.05 -12.69 11.80
C SER A 57 -1.91 -13.85 10.83
N TYR A 58 -1.56 -15.03 11.35
CA TYR A 58 -1.36 -16.24 10.55
C TYR A 58 -2.71 -16.89 10.23
N LEU A 59 -2.98 -17.08 8.94
CA LEU A 59 -4.20 -17.67 8.41
C LEU A 59 -3.87 -18.95 7.62
N GLY A 60 -3.02 -19.80 8.21
CA GLY A 60 -2.48 -21.00 7.57
C GLY A 60 -1.36 -20.66 6.59
N ASN A 61 -1.68 -20.60 5.29
CA ASN A 61 -0.68 -20.39 4.23
C ASN A 61 -0.40 -18.92 3.92
N THR A 62 -1.19 -18.01 4.49
CA THR A 62 -1.01 -16.57 4.34
C THR A 62 -0.85 -15.90 5.69
N ILE A 63 -0.18 -14.76 5.69
CA ILE A 63 -0.07 -13.87 6.84
C ILE A 63 -0.73 -12.55 6.45
N ASP A 64 -1.73 -12.16 7.22
CA ASP A 64 -2.35 -10.85 7.15
C ASP A 64 -1.48 -9.85 7.92
N TYR A 65 -1.06 -8.78 7.25
CA TYR A 65 -0.22 -7.72 7.82
C TYR A 65 -0.97 -6.40 7.91
N LYS A 66 -0.72 -5.68 9.00
CA LYS A 66 -1.02 -4.25 9.11
C LYS A 66 0.29 -3.48 9.15
N ILE A 67 0.40 -2.48 8.29
CA ILE A 67 1.60 -1.67 8.08
C ILE A 67 1.28 -0.22 8.40
N LYS A 68 2.10 0.42 9.23
CA LYS A 68 2.05 1.86 9.48
C LYS A 68 2.89 2.58 8.42
N MET A 69 2.27 3.49 7.66
CA MET A 69 2.91 4.33 6.65
C MET A 69 2.54 5.79 6.90
N GLY A 70 3.50 6.59 7.39
CA GLY A 70 3.21 7.93 7.87
C GLY A 70 2.13 7.89 8.96
N LYS A 71 1.03 8.64 8.78
CA LYS A 71 -0.12 8.56 9.69
C LYS A 71 -1.09 7.41 9.38
N TRP A 72 -0.99 6.81 8.20
CA TRP A 72 -1.95 5.83 7.67
C TRP A 72 -1.65 4.40 8.09
N GLU A 73 -2.68 3.56 8.07
CA GLU A 73 -2.56 2.11 8.24
C GLU A 73 -3.00 1.42 6.96
N ILE A 74 -2.17 0.51 6.48
CA ILE A 74 -2.41 -0.31 5.29
C ILE A 74 -2.55 -1.75 5.73
N ARG A 75 -3.55 -2.45 5.19
CA ARG A 75 -3.71 -3.89 5.38
C ARG A 75 -3.40 -4.62 4.08
N THR A 76 -2.56 -5.64 4.14
CA THR A 76 -2.21 -6.51 3.01
C THR A 76 -2.02 -7.94 3.51
N ASN A 77 -1.82 -8.89 2.61
CA ASN A 77 -1.44 -10.24 2.95
C ASN A 77 -0.29 -10.72 2.06
N ALA A 78 0.44 -11.72 2.55
CA ALA A 78 1.46 -12.40 1.79
C ALA A 78 1.45 -13.89 2.12
N GLU A 79 2.05 -14.69 1.24
CA GLU A 79 2.35 -16.09 1.54
C GLU A 79 3.22 -16.20 2.80
N ALA A 80 3.02 -17.26 3.60
CA ALA A 80 3.72 -17.44 4.88
C ALA A 80 5.25 -17.55 4.75
N LYS A 81 5.79 -17.81 3.55
CA LYS A 81 7.23 -17.72 3.27
C LYS A 81 7.79 -16.31 3.48
N TYR A 82 6.93 -15.30 3.39
CA TYR A 82 7.24 -13.91 3.67
C TYR A 82 6.86 -13.58 5.13
N ASP A 83 7.75 -13.95 6.05
CA ASP A 83 7.58 -13.92 7.51
C ASP A 83 8.16 -12.64 8.15
N PHE A 84 7.60 -11.48 7.78
CA PHE A 84 7.98 -10.18 8.31
C PHE A 84 7.66 -10.07 9.81
N LYS A 85 8.59 -9.51 10.58
CA LYS A 85 8.47 -9.41 12.04
C LYS A 85 7.78 -8.13 12.46
N LEU A 86 7.13 -8.19 13.62
CA LEU A 86 6.57 -7.00 14.25
C LEU A 86 7.67 -5.96 14.45
N GLY A 87 7.42 -4.75 13.95
CA GLY A 87 8.36 -3.64 13.99
C GLY A 87 9.37 -3.58 12.84
N GLU A 88 9.36 -4.56 11.94
CA GLU A 88 10.21 -4.54 10.74
C GLU A 88 9.78 -3.44 9.76
N GLU A 89 10.75 -2.74 9.17
CA GLU A 89 10.50 -1.81 8.06
C GLU A 89 10.47 -2.59 6.74
N VAL A 90 9.36 -2.47 6.03
CA VAL A 90 9.10 -3.17 4.76
C VAL A 90 8.89 -2.16 3.65
N THR A 91 9.33 -2.51 2.45
CA THR A 91 9.01 -1.75 1.23
C THR A 91 7.88 -2.46 0.49
N PHE A 92 6.89 -1.71 0.04
CA PHE A 92 5.74 -2.25 -0.68
C PHE A 92 5.32 -1.31 -1.82
N HIS A 93 4.65 -1.89 -2.82
CA HIS A 93 4.17 -1.21 -4.01
C HIS A 93 2.64 -1.20 -4.02
N LEU A 94 2.06 -0.04 -4.28
CA LEU A 94 0.62 0.15 -4.51
C LEU A 94 0.39 0.37 -6.02
N PRO A 95 0.02 -0.66 -6.80
CA PRO A 95 -0.09 -0.52 -8.25
C PRO A 95 -1.07 0.61 -8.63
N PRO A 96 -0.64 1.63 -9.41
CA PRO A 96 -1.50 2.74 -9.82
C PRO A 96 -2.82 2.32 -10.48
N GLU A 97 -2.81 1.19 -11.19
CA GLU A 97 -3.94 0.58 -11.89
C GLU A 97 -5.00 -0.02 -10.96
N ASP A 98 -4.61 -0.43 -9.75
CA ASP A 98 -5.51 -1.05 -8.76
C ASP A 98 -6.06 -0.04 -7.75
N ILE A 99 -5.63 1.22 -7.82
CA ILE A 99 -6.09 2.29 -6.94
C ILE A 99 -7.42 2.85 -7.43
N VAL A 100 -8.42 2.82 -6.53
CA VAL A 100 -9.71 3.46 -6.73
C VAL A 100 -9.75 4.77 -5.94
N VAL A 101 -10.10 5.85 -6.62
CA VAL A 101 -10.34 7.16 -5.99
C VAL A 101 -11.84 7.39 -6.01
N THR A 102 -12.41 7.73 -4.85
CA THR A 102 -13.83 8.07 -4.71
C THR A 102 -13.96 9.44 -4.06
N ARG A 103 -15.15 10.04 -4.14
CA ARG A 103 -15.45 11.23 -3.33
C ARG A 103 -15.37 10.84 -1.85
N GLU A 104 -14.94 11.79 -1.02
CA GLU A 104 -15.05 11.63 0.43
C GLU A 104 -16.55 11.66 0.79
N SER A 105 -16.99 10.66 1.57
CA SER A 105 -18.38 10.48 2.01
C SER A 105 -18.68 11.31 3.25
#